data_AF-A0A953BY00-F1
#
_entry.id   AF-A0A953BY00-F1
#
_cell.length_a   1.000
_cell.length_b   1.000
_cell.length_c   1.000
_cell.angle_alpha   90.00
_cell.angle_beta   90.00
_cell.angle_gamma   90.00
#
_symmetry.space_group_name_H-M   'P 1'
#
loop_
_entity.id
_entity.type
_entity.pdbx_description
1 polymer ?
#
loop_
_entity_poly.entity_id
_entity_poly.type
_entity_poly.pdbx_seq_one_letter_code
_entity_poly.pdbx_strand_id
1 'polypeptide(L)'
;MDEPNAPPFLPPHMLQAIGNLAAYWAYLESAVEIAIWTLLGVPRSKGAAITTHMGIVSRCDALRTLVSSEFSDNQALIDEINNLVSRIGTARIMRNNIVHAFWKHTPEGQEAAALKISARGKFKQTSVSYSLEDIVASTNTTFDLTSEIHAFLEVVFPDEKFPWPHTSGE
;
A
#
# COMPACT_ATOMS: atom_id res chain seq x y z
N MET A 1 22.94 18.50 -31.02
CA MET A 1 22.07 19.38 -30.24
C MET A 1 21.79 18.58 -28.98
N ASP A 2 22.66 18.75 -27.99
CA ASP A 2 22.64 17.95 -26.76
C ASP A 2 21.35 18.29 -25.99
N GLU A 3 20.61 17.26 -25.59
CA GLU A 3 19.44 17.46 -24.73
C GLU A 3 19.87 18.20 -23.45
N PRO A 4 19.13 19.24 -23.02
CA PRO A 4 19.45 19.93 -21.80
C PRO A 4 19.22 18.98 -20.63
N ASN A 5 20.32 18.61 -19.95
CA ASN A 5 20.44 18.19 -18.55
C ASN A 5 19.15 18.37 -17.72
N ALA A 6 18.18 17.48 -17.87
CA ALA A 6 17.25 17.18 -16.80
C ALA A 6 17.90 16.05 -15.99
N PRO A 7 18.57 16.34 -14.87
CA PRO A 7 19.18 15.27 -14.09
C PRO A 7 18.09 14.30 -13.64
N PRO A 8 18.34 12.98 -13.61
CA PRO A 8 17.55 12.14 -12.72
C PRO A 8 17.75 12.72 -11.31
N PHE A 9 16.65 13.21 -10.71
CA PHE A 9 16.68 13.86 -9.39
C PHE A 9 17.17 12.92 -8.28
N LEU A 10 17.15 11.62 -8.55
CA LEU A 10 17.59 10.55 -7.68
C LEU A 10 18.45 9.55 -8.45
N PRO A 11 19.39 8.85 -7.79
CA PRO A 11 20.11 7.74 -8.40
C PRO A 11 19.17 6.64 -8.94
N PRO A 12 19.54 5.92 -10.02
CA PRO A 12 18.68 4.91 -10.64
C PRO A 12 18.15 3.82 -9.68
N HIS A 13 18.98 3.36 -8.74
CA HIS A 13 18.56 2.36 -7.75
C HIS A 13 17.48 2.88 -6.79
N MET A 14 17.50 4.18 -6.47
CA MET A 14 16.45 4.81 -5.67
C MET A 14 15.13 4.90 -6.45
N LEU A 15 15.19 5.28 -7.73
CA LEU A 15 14.02 5.30 -8.60
C LEU A 15 13.39 3.91 -8.73
N GLN A 16 14.22 2.88 -8.90
CA GLN A 16 13.76 1.49 -8.94
C GLN A 16 13.08 1.08 -7.62
N ALA A 17 13.68 1.40 -6.47
CA ALA A 17 13.10 1.09 -5.17
C ALA A 17 11.75 1.79 -4.94
N ILE A 18 11.61 3.06 -5.33
CA ILE A 18 10.35 3.81 -5.25
C ILE A 18 9.29 3.18 -6.19
N GLY A 19 9.70 2.80 -7.41
CA GLY A 19 8.83 2.11 -8.36
C GLY A 19 8.31 0.77 -7.82
N ASN A 20 9.19 -0.02 -7.21
CA ASN A 20 8.80 -1.26 -6.55
C ASN A 20 7.80 -1.00 -5.43
N LEU A 21 8.07 -0.05 -4.53
CA LEU A 21 7.13 0.33 -3.47
C LEU A 21 5.75 0.71 -4.02
N ALA A 22 5.71 1.49 -5.10
CA ALA A 22 4.45 1.89 -5.73
C ALA A 22 3.69 0.69 -6.33
N ALA A 23 4.40 -0.23 -6.99
CA ALA A 23 3.81 -1.44 -7.57
C ALA A 23 3.26 -2.38 -6.50
N TYR A 24 4.05 -2.68 -5.46
CA TYR A 24 3.59 -3.50 -4.34
C TYR A 24 2.44 -2.85 -3.57
N TRP A 25 2.40 -1.52 -3.48
CA TRP A 25 1.25 -0.83 -2.89
C TRP A 25 -0.03 -1.05 -3.70
N ALA A 26 0.04 -0.95 -5.04
CA ALA A 26 -1.11 -1.24 -5.89
C ALA A 26 -1.58 -2.70 -5.75
N TYR A 27 -0.64 -3.63 -5.53
CA TYR A 27 -0.94 -5.02 -5.26
C TYR A 27 -1.68 -5.21 -3.92
N LEU A 28 -1.22 -4.57 -2.84
CA LEU A 28 -1.91 -4.52 -1.55
C LEU A 28 -3.34 -3.96 -1.68
N GLU A 29 -3.51 -2.87 -2.42
CA GLU A 29 -4.84 -2.29 -2.66
C GLU A 29 -5.77 -3.29 -3.35
N SER A 30 -5.26 -4.01 -4.35
CA SER A 30 -6.01 -5.06 -5.06
C SER A 30 -6.38 -6.22 -4.14
N ALA A 31 -5.48 -6.63 -3.24
CA ALA A 31 -5.77 -7.69 -2.27
C ALA A 31 -6.89 -7.29 -1.30
N VAL A 32 -6.89 -6.04 -0.82
CA VAL A 32 -7.99 -5.50 0.00
C VAL A 32 -9.30 -5.45 -0.77
N GLU A 33 -9.29 -5.08 -2.05
CA GLU A 33 -10.49 -5.11 -2.90
C GLU A 33 -11.04 -6.53 -3.05
N ILE A 34 -10.19 -7.51 -3.34
CA ILE A 34 -10.58 -8.91 -3.45
C ILE A 34 -11.20 -9.39 -2.13
N ALA A 35 -10.59 -9.09 -0.98
CA ALA A 35 -11.15 -9.44 0.33
C ALA A 35 -12.57 -8.89 0.53
N ILE A 36 -12.81 -7.62 0.14
CA ILE A 36 -14.14 -7.01 0.20
C ILE A 36 -15.13 -7.75 -0.72
N TRP A 37 -14.72 -8.07 -1.95
CA TRP A 37 -15.60 -8.73 -2.92
C TRP A 37 -15.98 -10.14 -2.46
N THR A 38 -15.02 -10.88 -1.89
CA THR A 38 -15.23 -12.20 -1.29
C THR A 38 -16.22 -12.13 -0.14
N LEU A 39 -16.02 -11.22 0.83
CA LEU A 39 -16.94 -11.04 1.97
C LEU A 39 -18.36 -10.65 1.54
N LEU A 40 -18.50 -9.93 0.43
CA LEU A 40 -19.81 -9.59 -0.14
C LEU A 40 -20.45 -10.72 -0.94
N GLY A 41 -19.70 -11.79 -1.27
CA GLY A 41 -20.17 -12.87 -2.13
C GLY A 41 -20.54 -12.42 -3.55
N VAL A 42 -19.89 -11.37 -4.07
CA VAL A 42 -20.22 -10.79 -5.38
C VAL A 42 -19.18 -11.13 -6.46
N PRO A 43 -19.59 -11.30 -7.73
CA PRO A 43 -18.67 -11.43 -8.84
C PRO A 43 -17.73 -10.22 -8.94
N ARG A 44 -16.48 -10.46 -9.40
CA ARG A 44 -15.42 -9.45 -9.57
C ARG A 44 -15.88 -8.16 -10.27
N SER A 45 -16.69 -8.24 -11.31
CA SER A 45 -17.16 -7.05 -12.04
C SER A 45 -18.06 -6.15 -11.19
N LYS A 46 -18.93 -6.74 -10.36
CA LYS A 46 -19.78 -6.00 -9.41
C LYS A 46 -18.96 -5.45 -8.26
N GLY A 47 -18.06 -6.26 -7.71
CA GLY A 47 -17.11 -5.83 -6.68
C GLY A 47 -16.29 -4.63 -7.13
N ALA A 48 -15.68 -4.71 -8.31
CA ALA A 48 -14.89 -3.61 -8.89
C ALA A 48 -15.71 -2.34 -9.11
N ALA A 49 -16.97 -2.46 -9.56
CA ALA A 49 -17.87 -1.31 -9.70
C ALA A 49 -18.14 -0.59 -8.36
N ILE A 50 -18.08 -1.32 -7.24
CA ILE A 50 -18.21 -0.77 -5.89
C ILE A 50 -16.89 -0.12 -5.44
N THR A 51 -15.76 -0.80 -5.59
CA THR A 51 -14.49 -0.40 -4.94
C THR A 51 -13.61 0.53 -5.76
N THR A 52 -13.80 0.65 -7.07
CA THR A 52 -12.85 1.36 -7.95
C THR A 52 -12.67 2.84 -7.62
N HIS A 53 -13.71 3.50 -7.08
CA HIS A 53 -13.67 4.91 -6.69
C HIS A 53 -13.36 5.12 -5.21
N MET A 54 -13.13 4.04 -4.46
CA MET A 54 -12.81 4.12 -3.04
C MET A 54 -11.31 4.31 -2.85
N GLY A 55 -10.93 5.26 -2.01
CA GLY A 55 -9.55 5.32 -1.50
C GLY A 55 -9.28 4.17 -0.53
N ILE A 56 -8.01 3.81 -0.34
CA ILE A 56 -7.61 2.71 0.57
C ILE A 56 -8.17 2.85 2.00
N VAL A 57 -8.33 4.07 2.52
CA VAL A 57 -8.96 4.31 3.83
C VAL A 57 -10.39 3.75 3.86
N SER A 58 -11.21 4.17 2.89
CA SER A 58 -12.60 3.75 2.79
C SER A 58 -12.72 2.24 2.50
N ARG A 59 -11.79 1.66 1.73
CA ARG A 59 -11.72 0.21 1.51
C ARG A 59 -11.43 -0.53 2.82
N CYS A 60 -10.44 -0.07 3.58
CA CYS A 60 -10.13 -0.63 4.89
C CYS A 60 -11.30 -0.52 5.89
N ASP A 61 -12.02 0.60 5.92
CA ASP A 61 -13.20 0.77 6.77
C ASP A 61 -14.33 -0.18 6.36
N ALA A 62 -14.55 -0.35 5.04
CA ALA A 62 -15.50 -1.33 4.52
C ALA A 62 -15.12 -2.77 4.90
N LEU A 63 -13.85 -3.14 4.74
CA LEU A 63 -13.33 -4.46 5.12
C LEU A 63 -13.56 -4.76 6.60
N ARG A 64 -13.20 -3.82 7.51
CA ARG A 64 -13.47 -3.96 8.95
C ARG A 64 -14.96 -4.14 9.23
N THR A 65 -15.80 -3.31 8.61
CA THR A 65 -17.25 -3.35 8.82
C THR A 65 -17.84 -4.68 8.37
N LEU A 66 -17.42 -5.19 7.21
CA LEU A 66 -17.87 -6.48 6.68
C LEU A 66 -17.46 -7.63 7.60
N VAL A 67 -16.19 -7.67 8.03
CA VAL A 67 -15.72 -8.72 8.95
C VAL A 67 -16.45 -8.66 10.29
N SER A 68 -16.62 -7.47 10.89
CA SER A 68 -17.37 -7.35 12.15
C SER A 68 -18.85 -7.70 12.03
N SER A 69 -19.44 -7.52 10.84
CA SER A 69 -20.84 -7.88 10.59
C SER A 69 -21.02 -9.38 10.37
N GLU A 70 -20.14 -10.00 9.58
CA GLU A 70 -20.24 -11.41 9.20
C GLU A 70 -19.78 -12.34 10.33
N PHE A 71 -18.76 -11.92 11.09
CA PHE A 71 -18.13 -12.72 12.15
C PHE A 71 -18.35 -12.10 13.53
N SER A 72 -19.56 -11.59 13.80
CA SER A 72 -19.89 -10.87 15.05
C SER A 72 -19.55 -11.63 16.33
N ASP A 73 -19.58 -12.96 16.27
CA ASP A 73 -19.34 -13.85 17.42
C ASP A 73 -17.86 -14.29 17.54
N ASN A 74 -17.00 -13.92 16.57
CA ASN A 74 -15.59 -14.27 16.53
C ASN A 74 -14.70 -13.04 16.75
N GLN A 75 -14.56 -12.65 18.01
CA GLN A 75 -13.76 -11.48 18.40
C GLN A 75 -12.30 -11.58 17.95
N ALA A 76 -11.72 -12.78 17.87
CA ALA A 76 -10.34 -12.97 17.43
C ALA A 76 -10.13 -12.51 15.97
N LEU A 77 -11.02 -12.89 15.06
CA LEU A 77 -10.96 -12.44 13.66
C LEU A 77 -11.19 -10.93 13.54
N ILE A 78 -12.08 -10.37 14.35
CA ILE A 78 -12.35 -8.92 14.37
C ILE A 78 -11.09 -8.16 14.82
N ASP A 79 -10.42 -8.62 15.87
CA ASP A 79 -9.20 -7.98 16.38
C ASP A 79 -8.04 -8.11 15.39
N GLU A 80 -7.92 -9.27 14.74
CA GLU A 80 -6.93 -9.52 13.69
C GLU A 80 -7.08 -8.53 12.53
N ILE A 81 -8.27 -8.40 11.95
CA ILE A 81 -8.48 -7.48 10.83
C ILE A 81 -8.31 -6.01 11.24
N ASN A 82 -8.70 -5.64 12.47
CA ASN A 82 -8.53 -4.30 13.00
C ASN A 82 -7.03 -3.96 13.11
N ASN A 83 -6.22 -4.88 13.60
CA ASN A 83 -4.77 -4.73 13.70
C ASN A 83 -4.13 -4.61 12.30
N LEU A 84 -4.50 -5.50 11.39
CA LEU A 84 -4.00 -5.50 10.01
C LEU A 84 -4.30 -4.17 9.30
N VAL A 85 -5.55 -3.69 9.38
CA VAL A 85 -5.96 -2.40 8.81
C VAL A 85 -5.23 -1.21 9.45
N SER A 86 -4.99 -1.24 10.76
CA SER A 86 -4.20 -0.20 11.44
C SER A 86 -2.77 -0.12 10.90
N ARG A 87 -2.15 -1.28 10.66
CA ARG A 87 -0.80 -1.38 10.07
C ARG A 87 -0.76 -0.93 8.62
N ILE A 88 -1.78 -1.27 7.81
CA ILE A 88 -1.95 -0.72 6.45
C ILE A 88 -2.06 0.81 6.50
N GLY A 89 -2.80 1.36 7.47
CA GLY A 89 -2.91 2.81 7.68
C GLY A 89 -1.55 3.46 7.96
N THR A 90 -0.70 2.82 8.76
CA THR A 90 0.67 3.27 9.05
C THR A 90 1.56 3.19 7.81
N ALA A 91 1.53 2.05 7.10
CA ALA A 91 2.29 1.85 5.86
C ALA A 91 1.89 2.87 4.77
N ARG A 92 0.60 3.22 4.67
CA ARG A 92 0.09 4.27 3.76
C ARG A 92 0.78 5.60 3.98
N ILE A 93 0.90 6.02 5.24
CA ILE A 93 1.50 7.32 5.59
C ILE A 93 2.96 7.34 5.14
N MET A 94 3.69 6.28 5.41
CA MET A 94 5.07 6.14 4.99
C MET A 94 5.16 6.13 3.45
N ARG A 95 4.37 5.28 2.76
CA ARG A 95 4.36 5.19 1.29
C ARG A 95 4.12 6.56 0.67
N ASN A 96 3.15 7.30 1.18
CA ASN A 96 2.84 8.64 0.68
C ASN A 96 4.01 9.61 0.88
N ASN A 97 4.73 9.53 2.00
CA ASN A 97 5.89 10.38 2.24
C ASN A 97 7.06 10.07 1.29
N ILE A 98 7.20 8.82 0.81
CA ILE A 98 8.27 8.41 -0.12
C ILE A 98 7.86 8.66 -1.58
N VAL A 99 6.71 8.16 -2.00
CA VAL A 99 6.27 8.20 -3.41
C VAL A 99 5.91 9.61 -3.87
N HIS A 100 5.30 10.41 -2.98
CA HIS A 100 4.90 11.78 -3.29
C HIS A 100 5.86 12.83 -2.70
N ALA A 101 7.05 12.42 -2.29
CA ALA A 101 8.04 13.35 -1.74
C ALA A 101 8.49 14.37 -2.79
N PHE A 102 8.73 15.60 -2.34
CA PHE A 102 9.48 16.58 -3.12
C PHE A 102 10.98 16.28 -2.99
N TRP A 103 11.46 15.34 -3.80
CA TRP A 103 12.85 14.91 -3.82
C TRP A 103 13.78 16.05 -4.24
N LYS A 104 14.86 16.22 -3.50
CA LYS A 104 15.96 17.12 -3.84
C LYS A 104 16.94 16.38 -4.73
N HIS A 105 17.67 17.14 -5.54
CA HIS A 105 18.80 16.58 -6.27
C HIS A 105 19.85 16.07 -5.28
N THR A 106 20.14 14.77 -5.36
CA THR A 106 21.14 14.11 -4.54
C THR A 106 22.14 13.38 -5.45
N PRO A 107 23.45 13.71 -5.40
CA PRO A 107 24.48 12.98 -6.13
C PRO A 107 24.57 11.50 -5.70
N GLU A 108 25.13 10.67 -6.57
CA GLU A 108 25.35 9.25 -6.28
C GLU A 108 26.22 9.04 -5.02
N GLY A 109 25.84 8.08 -4.17
CA GLY A 109 26.55 7.77 -2.91
C GLY A 109 26.12 8.57 -1.68
N GLN A 110 25.08 9.40 -1.77
CA GLN A 110 24.48 10.11 -0.63
C GLN A 110 23.02 9.69 -0.39
N GLU A 111 22.56 9.83 0.86
CA GLU A 111 21.15 9.65 1.21
C GLU A 111 20.26 10.63 0.44
N ALA A 112 19.14 10.15 -0.11
CA ALA A 112 18.20 10.98 -0.83
C ALA A 112 17.42 11.86 0.14
N ALA A 113 17.45 13.17 -0.07
CA ALA A 113 16.70 14.11 0.75
C ALA A 113 15.39 14.49 0.07
N ALA A 114 14.30 14.54 0.84
CA ALA A 114 13.00 15.00 0.41
C ALA A 114 12.51 16.17 1.28
N LEU A 115 11.73 17.06 0.68
CA LEU A 115 10.97 18.07 1.40
C LEU A 115 9.59 17.52 1.75
N LYS A 116 9.30 17.50 3.06
CA LYS A 116 7.96 17.28 3.58
C LYS A 116 7.31 18.62 3.85
N ILE A 117 6.20 18.89 3.17
CA ILE A 117 5.43 20.12 3.30
C ILE A 117 4.10 19.79 3.98
N SER A 118 3.74 20.57 5.00
CA SER A 118 2.42 20.54 5.63
C SER A 118 1.87 21.95 5.73
N ALA A 119 0.59 22.14 5.40
CA ALA A 119 -0.10 23.43 5.53
C ALA A 119 -1.35 23.35 6.42
N ARG A 120 -1.57 22.22 7.11
CA ARG A 120 -2.75 22.06 7.97
C ARG A 120 -2.58 22.90 9.24
N GLY A 121 -3.37 23.98 9.37
CA GLY A 121 -3.37 24.91 10.49
C GLY A 121 -2.18 25.88 10.52
N LYS A 122 -0.98 25.44 10.08
CA LYS A 122 0.21 26.28 9.90
C LYS A 122 1.11 25.68 8.82
N PHE A 123 1.72 26.54 8.01
CA PHE A 123 2.75 26.12 7.05
C PHE A 123 4.01 25.64 7.77
N LYS A 124 4.45 24.42 7.45
CA LYS A 124 5.68 23.79 7.95
C LYS A 124 6.36 23.04 6.80
N GLN A 125 7.66 23.29 6.66
CA GLN A 125 8.52 22.58 5.70
C GLN A 125 9.68 21.95 6.47
N THR A 126 9.90 20.64 6.27
CA THR A 126 10.98 19.88 6.91
C THR A 126 11.72 19.06 5.87
N SER A 127 13.06 19.05 5.93
CA SER A 127 13.87 18.11 5.16
C SER A 127 13.89 16.76 5.87
N VAL A 128 13.65 15.68 5.14
CA VAL A 128 13.74 14.30 5.62
C VAL A 128 14.68 13.56 4.67
N SER A 129 15.56 12.72 5.21
CA SER A 129 16.41 11.84 4.40
C SER A 129 15.82 10.44 4.38
N TYR A 130 15.95 9.76 3.24
CA TYR A 130 15.60 8.37 3.06
C TYR A 130 16.81 7.64 2.46
N SER A 131 17.26 6.59 3.14
CA SER A 131 18.20 5.64 2.59
C SER A 131 17.50 4.70 1.60
N LEU A 132 18.28 3.98 0.78
CA LEU A 132 17.75 2.88 -0.04
C LEU A 132 17.09 1.81 0.85
N GLU A 133 17.69 1.52 2.00
CA GLU A 133 17.22 0.53 2.98
C GLU A 133 15.84 0.91 3.52
N ASP A 134 15.58 2.19 3.79
CA ASP A 134 14.27 2.66 4.24
C ASP A 134 13.17 2.35 3.21
N ILE A 135 13.45 2.59 1.92
CA ILE A 135 12.49 2.37 0.84
C ILE A 135 12.27 0.87 0.60
N VAL A 136 13.32 0.06 0.73
CA VAL A 136 13.22 -1.41 0.63
C VAL A 136 12.45 -1.98 1.81
N ALA A 137 12.74 -1.57 3.05
CA ALA A 137 12.01 -2.01 4.24
C ALA A 137 10.51 -1.67 4.15
N SER A 138 10.23 -0.51 3.60
CA SER A 138 8.88 -0.02 3.28
C SER A 138 8.15 -0.89 2.25
N THR A 139 8.89 -1.35 1.23
CA THR A 139 8.38 -2.27 0.21
C THR A 139 8.10 -3.64 0.82
N ASN A 140 9.02 -4.17 1.61
CA ASN A 140 8.86 -5.45 2.31
C ASN A 140 7.64 -5.42 3.25
N THR A 141 7.49 -4.35 4.03
CA THR A 141 6.30 -4.17 4.88
C THR A 141 5.00 -4.23 4.07
N THR A 142 4.99 -3.64 2.87
CA THR A 142 3.81 -3.65 1.99
C THR A 142 3.52 -5.07 1.44
N PHE A 143 4.57 -5.81 1.11
CA PHE A 143 4.48 -7.21 0.70
C PHE A 143 3.97 -8.12 1.82
N ASP A 144 4.50 -7.96 3.04
CA ASP A 144 4.08 -8.72 4.22
C ASP A 144 2.60 -8.48 4.52
N LEU A 145 2.17 -7.21 4.53
CA LEU A 145 0.75 -6.87 4.72
C LEU A 145 -0.17 -7.47 3.65
N THR A 146 0.33 -7.61 2.42
CA THR A 146 -0.45 -8.27 1.36
C THR A 146 -0.58 -9.76 1.64
N SER A 147 0.52 -10.40 2.03
CA SER A 147 0.54 -11.82 2.40
C SER A 147 -0.36 -12.12 3.60
N GLU A 148 -0.43 -11.20 4.56
CA GLU A 148 -1.34 -11.30 5.70
C GLU A 148 -2.82 -11.18 5.30
N ILE A 149 -3.17 -10.31 4.33
CA ILE A 149 -4.53 -10.27 3.77
C ILE A 149 -4.87 -11.60 3.09
N HIS A 150 -3.92 -12.19 2.37
CA HIS A 150 -4.13 -13.50 1.73
C HIS A 150 -4.37 -14.59 2.78
N ALA A 151 -3.49 -14.68 3.79
CA ALA A 151 -3.62 -15.66 4.87
C ALA A 151 -4.94 -15.49 5.64
N PHE A 152 -5.36 -14.25 5.89
CA PHE A 152 -6.66 -13.96 6.51
C PHE A 152 -7.81 -14.55 5.69
N LEU A 153 -7.83 -14.35 4.36
CA LEU A 153 -8.88 -14.93 3.52
C LEU A 153 -8.82 -16.45 3.46
N GLU A 154 -7.63 -17.06 3.46
CA GLU A 154 -7.49 -18.53 3.48
C GLU A 154 -8.01 -19.14 4.80
N VAL A 155 -7.85 -18.45 5.92
CA VAL A 155 -8.41 -18.88 7.22
C VAL A 155 -9.93 -18.79 7.21
N VAL A 156 -10.48 -17.70 6.65
CA VAL A 156 -11.93 -17.42 6.68
C VAL A 156 -12.69 -18.22 5.62
N PHE A 157 -12.07 -18.45 4.46
CA PHE A 157 -12.67 -19.10 3.29
C PHE A 157 -11.71 -20.17 2.71
N PRO A 158 -11.45 -21.27 3.44
CA PRO A 158 -10.42 -22.26 3.10
C PRO A 158 -10.66 -23.00 1.78
N ASP A 159 -11.92 -23.09 1.34
CA ASP A 159 -12.30 -23.80 0.11
C ASP A 159 -12.43 -22.86 -1.10
N GLU A 160 -12.23 -21.56 -0.92
CA GLU A 160 -12.41 -20.57 -1.98
C GLU A 160 -11.10 -20.28 -2.73
N LYS A 161 -11.21 -20.14 -4.05
CA LYS A 161 -10.08 -19.72 -4.90
C LYS A 161 -10.18 -18.23 -5.17
N PHE A 162 -9.23 -17.47 -4.65
CA PHE A 162 -9.19 -16.03 -4.88
C PHE A 162 -8.49 -15.71 -6.20
N PRO A 163 -9.04 -14.77 -6.99
CA PRO A 163 -8.42 -14.32 -8.22
C PRO A 163 -7.33 -13.29 -7.91
N TRP A 164 -6.32 -13.71 -7.13
CA TRP A 164 -5.17 -12.89 -6.82
C TRP A 164 -4.55 -12.36 -8.11
N PRO A 165 -4.04 -11.13 -8.13
CA PRO A 165 -3.31 -10.59 -9.27
C PRO A 165 -1.93 -11.26 -9.41
N HIS A 166 -1.86 -12.59 -9.47
CA HIS A 166 -0.65 -13.29 -9.81
C HIS A 166 -0.32 -13.04 -11.29
N THR A 167 0.95 -12.76 -11.57
CA THR A 167 1.54 -13.19 -12.83
C THR A 167 1.31 -14.69 -12.95
N SER A 168 0.61 -15.11 -13.99
CA SER A 168 0.49 -16.52 -14.39
C SER A 168 1.84 -17.23 -14.33
N GLY A 169 1.88 -18.37 -13.65
CA GLY A 169 2.92 -19.40 -13.69
C GLY A 169 2.52 -20.53 -12.74
N GLU A 170 2.42 -21.81 -13.12
CA GLU A 170 3.26 -22.56 -14.07
C GLU A 170 4.76 -22.26 -13.93
#